data_AF-A0A7X3LI83-F1
#
_entry.id   AF-A0A7X3LI83-F1
#
_cell.length_a   1.000
_cell.length_b   1.000
_cell.length_c   1.000
_cell.angle_alpha   90.00
_cell.angle_beta   90.00
_cell.angle_gamma   90.00
#
_symmetry.space_group_name_H-M   'P 1'
#
loop_
_entity.id
_entity.type
_entity.pdbx_description
1 polymer ?
#
loop_
_entity_poly.entity_id
_entity_poly.type
_entity_poly.pdbx_seq_one_letter_code
_entity_poly.pdbx_strand_id
1 'polypeptide(L)'
;MMLGWMVQILLGIAGGIAVGGGVIALFIVLDMIPRLAQLTRSYHQVHWYEGAMVSGSLLGTVFDFWNWKMSLGAWSGFIVGLLNGIFVGLLAAALTEVLNVLPILAKRLRMIHYLFGLLMAMVTGKVAGSLFDWFVYRK
;
A
#
# COMPACT_ATOMS: atom_id res chain seq x y z
N MET A 1 -38.70 -4.37 5.45
CA MET A 1 -37.97 -5.25 4.51
C MET A 1 -37.29 -4.47 3.39
N MET A 2 -38.01 -3.70 2.56
CA MET A 2 -37.42 -2.98 1.40
C MET A 2 -36.34 -1.94 1.76
N LEU A 3 -36.51 -1.21 2.88
CA LEU A 3 -35.52 -0.23 3.35
C LEU A 3 -34.17 -0.86 3.76
N GLY A 4 -34.20 -2.09 4.30
CA GLY A 4 -32.98 -2.79 4.72
C GLY A 4 -32.07 -3.13 3.54
N TRP A 5 -32.65 -3.62 2.45
CA TRP A 5 -31.92 -3.90 1.22
C TRP A 5 -31.27 -2.65 0.61
N MET A 6 -31.97 -1.51 0.64
CA MET A 6 -31.44 -0.23 0.15
C MET A 6 -30.23 0.24 0.98
N VAL A 7 -30.30 0.11 2.31
CA VAL A 7 -29.19 0.47 3.20
C VAL A 7 -28.00 -0.46 3.01
N GLN A 8 -28.23 -1.76 2.81
CA GLN A 8 -27.14 -2.72 2.54
C GLN A 8 -26.44 -2.44 1.20
N ILE A 9 -27.18 -2.09 0.15
CA ILE A 9 -26.59 -1.71 -1.14
C ILE A 9 -25.76 -0.42 -0.98
N LEU A 10 -26.29 0.58 -0.27
CA LEU A 10 -25.58 1.84 -0.03
C LEU A 10 -24.29 1.62 0.78
N LEU A 11 -24.36 0.82 1.85
CA LEU A 11 -23.19 0.44 2.65
C LEU A 11 -22.16 -0.35 1.85
N GLY A 12 -22.61 -1.27 0.98
CA GLY A 12 -21.75 -2.02 0.08
C GLY A 12 -20.99 -1.12 -0.89
N ILE A 13 -21.68 -0.16 -1.51
CA ILE A 13 -21.06 0.82 -2.43
C ILE A 13 -20.10 1.73 -1.66
N ALA A 14 -20.51 2.26 -0.50
CA ALA A 14 -19.68 3.13 0.32
C ALA A 14 -18.40 2.41 0.80
N GLY A 15 -18.54 1.17 1.27
CA GLY A 15 -17.40 0.33 1.67
C GLY A 15 -16.47 0.03 0.49
N GLY A 16 -17.03 -0.31 -0.68
CA GLY A 16 -16.25 -0.57 -1.89
C GLY A 16 -15.43 0.64 -2.34
N ILE A 17 -16.04 1.83 -2.35
CA ILE A 17 -15.34 3.08 -2.70
C ILE A 17 -14.26 3.41 -1.67
N ALA A 18 -14.54 3.23 -0.38
CA ALA A 18 -13.57 3.50 0.69
C ALA A 18 -12.34 2.57 0.59
N VAL A 19 -12.55 1.26 0.41
CA VAL A 19 -11.48 0.27 0.30
C VAL A 19 -10.70 0.46 -1.02
N GLY A 20 -11.40 0.59 -2.15
CA GLY A 20 -10.76 0.81 -3.45
C GLY A 20 -9.94 2.10 -3.50
N GLY A 21 -10.49 3.19 -2.94
CA GLY A 21 -9.77 4.46 -2.78
C GLY A 21 -8.52 4.31 -1.91
N GLY A 22 -8.59 3.55 -0.81
CA GLY A 22 -7.44 3.27 0.04
C GLY A 22 -6.33 2.50 -0.69
N VAL A 23 -6.69 1.48 -1.48
CA VAL A 23 -5.73 0.68 -2.26
C VAL A 23 -5.05 1.53 -3.33
N ILE A 24 -5.82 2.29 -4.12
CA ILE A 24 -5.27 3.16 -5.17
C ILE A 24 -4.40 4.26 -4.56
N ALA A 25 -4.82 4.86 -3.45
CA ALA A 25 -4.02 5.88 -2.75
C ALA A 25 -2.66 5.32 -2.32
N LEU A 26 -2.61 4.09 -1.80
CA LEU A 26 -1.36 3.43 -1.44
C LEU A 26 -0.46 3.24 -2.67
N PHE A 27 -1.02 2.76 -3.79
CA PHE A 27 -0.25 2.49 -5.02
C PHE A 27 0.39 3.75 -5.61
N ILE A 28 -0.32 4.88 -5.55
CA ILE A 28 0.14 6.17 -6.06
C ILE A 28 1.09 6.86 -5.09
N VAL A 29 0.77 6.94 -3.79
CA VAL A 29 1.60 7.65 -2.80
C VAL A 29 2.98 6.99 -2.64
N LEU A 30 3.05 5.66 -2.76
CA LEU A 30 4.32 4.95 -2.74
C LEU A 30 5.00 4.86 -4.11
N ASP A 31 4.47 5.50 -5.16
CA ASP A 31 5.07 5.48 -6.50
C ASP A 31 5.35 4.04 -7.02
N MET A 32 4.50 3.08 -6.65
CA MET A 32 4.73 1.68 -7.00
C MET A 32 4.62 1.45 -8.51
N ILE A 33 3.66 2.11 -9.17
CA ILE A 33 3.46 2.05 -10.63
C ILE A 33 4.67 2.61 -11.40
N PRO A 34 5.12 3.86 -11.15
CA PRO A 34 6.30 4.39 -11.84
C PRO A 34 7.57 3.60 -11.55
N ARG A 35 7.75 3.06 -10.34
CA ARG A 35 8.91 2.22 -10.02
C ARG A 35 8.94 0.89 -10.79
N LEU A 36 7.78 0.24 -10.97
CA LEU A 36 7.65 -0.93 -11.84
C LEU A 36 7.97 -0.62 -13.32
N ALA A 37 7.46 0.52 -13.80
CA ALA A 37 7.72 0.98 -15.17
C ALA A 37 9.21 1.31 -15.38
N GLN A 38 9.87 1.92 -14.38
CA GLN A 38 11.30 2.22 -14.39
C GLN A 38 12.15 0.94 -14.38
N LEU A 39 11.82 -0.04 -13.52
CA LEU A 39 12.53 -1.31 -13.43
C LEU A 39 12.46 -2.09 -14.75
N THR A 40 11.30 -2.05 -15.41
CA THR A 40 11.07 -2.72 -16.71
C THR A 40 11.46 -1.86 -17.91
N ARG A 41 12.02 -0.65 -17.68
CA ARG A 41 12.36 0.37 -18.70
C ARG A 41 11.23 0.65 -19.71
N SER A 42 9.97 0.49 -19.29
CA SER A 42 8.80 0.50 -20.17
C SER A 42 7.80 1.58 -19.77
N TYR A 43 8.26 2.84 -19.78
CA TYR A 43 7.45 4.02 -19.44
C TYR A 43 6.21 4.21 -20.34
N HIS A 44 6.23 3.68 -21.57
CA HIS A 44 5.09 3.78 -22.49
C HIS A 44 3.89 2.91 -22.06
N GLN A 45 4.11 1.91 -21.18
CA GLN A 45 3.07 0.92 -20.81
C GLN A 45 2.56 1.08 -19.37
N VAL A 46 2.71 2.26 -18.75
CA VAL A 46 2.28 2.53 -17.37
C VAL A 46 0.80 2.18 -17.16
N HIS A 47 -0.06 2.47 -18.14
CA HIS A 47 -1.50 2.19 -18.07
C HIS A 47 -1.82 0.69 -17.97
N TRP A 48 -0.99 -0.17 -18.59
CA TRP A 48 -1.15 -1.62 -18.48
C TRP A 48 -0.77 -2.14 -17.10
N TYR A 49 0.27 -1.56 -16.47
CA TYR A 49 0.64 -1.90 -15.09
C TYR A 49 -0.43 -1.47 -14.09
N GLU A 50 -0.98 -0.27 -14.27
CA GLU A 50 -2.08 0.23 -13.45
C GLU A 50 -3.31 -0.70 -13.59
N GLY A 51 -3.70 -1.03 -14.82
CA GLY A 51 -4.78 -1.98 -15.08
C GLY A 51 -4.53 -3.37 -14.48
N ALA A 52 -3.30 -3.89 -14.58
CA ALA A 52 -2.92 -5.18 -13.99
C ALA A 52 -3.02 -5.18 -12.46
N MET A 53 -2.62 -4.09 -11.79
CA MET A 53 -2.73 -3.98 -10.33
C MET A 53 -4.17 -3.79 -9.86
N VAL A 54 -4.95 -2.96 -10.55
CA VAL A 54 -6.37 -2.75 -10.23
C VAL A 54 -7.15 -4.05 -10.44
N SER A 55 -6.99 -4.72 -11.58
CA SER A 55 -7.61 -6.02 -11.85
C SER A 55 -7.17 -7.09 -10.86
N GLY A 56 -5.90 -7.12 -10.45
CA GLY A 56 -5.41 -8.00 -9.40
C GLY A 56 -6.10 -7.76 -8.06
N SER A 57 -6.31 -6.50 -7.66
CA SER A 57 -7.04 -6.15 -6.43
C SER A 57 -8.53 -6.53 -6.48
N LEU A 58 -9.16 -6.35 -7.65
CA LEU A 58 -10.55 -6.76 -7.88
C LEU A 58 -10.69 -8.27 -7.80
N LEU A 59 -9.83 -9.02 -8.49
CA LEU A 59 -9.81 -10.48 -8.44
C LEU A 59 -9.58 -10.96 -7.01
N GLY A 60 -8.58 -10.42 -6.31
CA GLY A 60 -8.28 -10.77 -4.92
C GLY A 60 -9.48 -10.56 -3.99
N THR A 61 -10.21 -9.45 -4.17
CA THR A 61 -11.43 -9.16 -3.41
C THR A 61 -12.53 -10.18 -3.70
N VAL A 62 -12.75 -10.54 -4.97
CA VAL A 62 -13.73 -11.57 -5.35
C VAL A 62 -13.37 -12.94 -4.77
N PHE A 63 -12.09 -13.32 -4.82
CA PHE A 63 -11.60 -14.57 -4.23
C PHE A 63 -11.80 -14.62 -2.71
N ASP A 64 -11.58 -13.50 -2.01
CA ASP A 64 -11.77 -13.39 -0.56
C ASP A 64 -13.26 -13.52 -0.19
N PHE A 65 -14.15 -12.82 -0.89
CA PHE A 65 -15.61 -12.92 -0.67
C PHE A 65 -16.16 -14.34 -0.91
N TRP A 66 -15.67 -15.03 -1.94
CA TRP A 66 -16.11 -16.40 -2.23
C TRP A 66 -15.49 -17.44 -1.28
N ASN A 67 -14.60 -17.01 -0.37
CA ASN A 67 -13.82 -17.86 0.53
C ASN A 67 -13.24 -19.09 -0.18
N TRP A 68 -12.74 -18.87 -1.40
CA TRP A 68 -12.33 -19.96 -2.27
C TRP A 68 -11.05 -20.60 -1.71
N LYS A 69 -11.21 -21.69 -0.97
CA LYS A 69 -10.09 -22.49 -0.45
C LYS A 69 -9.65 -23.48 -1.50
N MET A 70 -8.81 -23.02 -2.42
CA MET A 70 -8.15 -23.92 -3.36
C MET A 70 -6.97 -24.57 -2.64
N SER A 71 -7.03 -25.89 -2.42
CA SER A 71 -5.88 -26.69 -1.98
C SER A 71 -4.94 -26.88 -3.17
N LEU A 72 -4.30 -25.77 -3.55
CA LEU A 72 -3.25 -25.69 -4.55
C LEU A 72 -2.02 -26.42 -4.01
N GLY A 73 -1.45 -27.35 -4.78
CA GLY A 73 -0.29 -28.15 -4.35
C GLY A 73 0.92 -27.31 -3.94
N ALA A 74 1.91 -27.94 -3.29
CA ALA A 74 3.07 -27.24 -2.72
C ALA A 74 3.80 -26.32 -3.72
N TRP A 75 3.81 -26.68 -5.01
CA TRP A 75 4.44 -25.88 -6.08
C TRP A 75 3.76 -24.52 -6.31
N SER A 76 2.43 -24.49 -6.32
CA SER A 76 1.66 -23.24 -6.44
C SER A 76 1.85 -22.33 -5.23
N GLY A 77 1.97 -22.89 -4.02
CA GLY A 77 2.28 -22.12 -2.82
C GLY A 77 3.64 -21.43 -2.90
N PHE A 78 4.65 -22.11 -3.46
CA PHE A 78 5.97 -21.54 -3.68
C PHE A 78 5.95 -20.35 -4.65
N ILE A 79 5.26 -20.48 -5.79
CA ILE A 79 5.13 -19.40 -6.78
C ILE A 79 4.42 -18.20 -6.18
N VAL A 80 3.29 -18.41 -5.50
CA VAL A 80 2.53 -17.33 -4.84
C VAL A 80 3.37 -16.66 -3.74
N GLY A 81 4.13 -17.45 -2.97
CA GLY A 81 5.06 -16.95 -1.96
C GLY A 81 6.15 -16.05 -2.56
N LEU A 82 6.74 -16.45 -3.70
CA LEU A 82 7.71 -15.61 -4.42
C LEU A 82 7.09 -14.31 -4.93
N LEU A 83 5.91 -14.38 -5.53
CA LEU A 83 5.20 -13.18 -6.02
C LEU A 83 4.88 -12.21 -4.87
N ASN A 84 4.43 -12.73 -3.74
CA ASN A 84 4.21 -11.91 -2.54
C ASN A 84 5.52 -11.31 -2.02
N GLY A 85 6.61 -12.08 -2.03
CA GLY A 85 7.95 -11.58 -1.68
C GLY A 85 8.42 -10.44 -2.57
N ILE A 86 8.20 -10.55 -3.89
CA ILE A 86 8.51 -9.48 -4.85
C ILE A 86 7.67 -8.23 -4.55
N PHE A 87 6.37 -8.40 -4.29
CA PHE A 87 5.48 -7.29 -3.95
C PHE A 87 5.90 -6.57 -2.66
N VAL A 88 6.15 -7.33 -1.58
CA VAL A 88 6.63 -6.77 -0.31
C VAL A 88 8.00 -6.11 -0.47
N GLY A 89 8.90 -6.69 -1.27
CA GLY A 89 10.20 -6.10 -1.60
C GLY A 89 10.08 -4.78 -2.34
N LEU A 90 9.16 -4.68 -3.31
CA LEU A 90 8.85 -3.42 -4.02
C LEU A 90 8.30 -2.36 -3.07
N LEU A 91 7.37 -2.73 -2.19
CA LEU A 91 6.83 -1.82 -1.17
C LEU A 91 7.91 -1.30 -0.23
N ALA A 92 8.81 -2.16 0.25
CA ALA A 92 9.91 -1.77 1.11
C ALA A 92 10.86 -0.81 0.39
N ALA A 93 11.22 -1.12 -0.86
CA ALA A 93 12.11 -0.28 -1.67
C ALA A 93 11.48 1.09 -1.97
N ALA A 94 10.20 1.13 -2.30
CA ALA A 94 9.42 2.35 -2.51
C ALA A 94 9.40 3.23 -1.24
N LEU A 95 9.17 2.63 -0.07
CA LEU A 95 9.17 3.37 1.19
C LEU A 95 10.53 4.00 1.49
N THR A 96 11.63 3.31 1.19
CA THR A 96 12.99 3.87 1.36
C THR A 96 13.28 5.01 0.39
N GLU A 97 12.73 4.95 -0.83
CA GLU A 97 12.86 6.03 -1.82
C GLU A 97 12.14 7.29 -1.34
N VAL A 98 10.89 7.16 -0.90
CA VAL A 98 10.10 8.27 -0.34
C VAL A 98 10.77 8.85 0.92
N LEU A 99 11.30 7.99 1.81
CA LEU A 99 12.04 8.45 2.98
C LEU A 99 13.29 9.25 2.60
N ASN A 100 13.97 8.86 1.54
CA ASN A 100 15.16 9.54 1.03
C ASN A 100 14.83 10.90 0.37
N VAL A 101 13.57 11.15 0.01
CA VAL A 101 13.11 12.47 -0.45
C VAL A 101 13.17 13.52 0.66
N LEU A 102 12.96 13.16 1.93
CA LEU A 102 12.93 14.12 3.04
C LEU A 102 14.28 14.85 3.24
N PRO A 103 15.44 14.17 3.28
CA PRO A 103 16.74 14.84 3.26
C PRO A 103 16.96 15.72 2.03
N ILE A 104 16.51 15.26 0.86
CA ILE A 104 16.64 16.02 -0.40
C ILE A 104 15.83 17.32 -0.31
N LEU A 105 14.61 17.25 0.21
CA LEU A 105 13.74 18.41 0.41
C LEU A 105 14.37 19.41 1.40
N ALA A 106 14.87 18.92 2.54
CA ALA A 106 15.56 19.74 3.54
C ALA A 106 16.80 20.43 2.96
N LYS A 107 17.57 19.74 2.11
CA LYS A 107 18.70 20.33 1.38
C LYS A 107 18.24 21.41 0.39
N ARG A 108 17.15 21.16 -0.34
CA ARG A 108 16.58 22.11 -1.32
C ARG A 108 16.05 23.38 -0.66
N LEU A 109 15.50 23.27 0.54
CA LEU A 109 15.03 24.39 1.37
C LEU A 109 16.16 25.09 2.15
N ARG A 110 17.43 24.69 1.96
CA ARG A 110 18.60 25.16 2.73
C ARG A 110 18.46 24.96 4.26
N MET A 111 17.63 24.01 4.69
CA MET A 111 17.38 23.68 6.10
C MET A 111 18.28 22.54 6.62
N ILE A 112 19.46 22.35 6.03
CA ILE A 112 20.36 21.23 6.34
C ILE A 112 20.73 21.20 7.84
N HIS A 113 20.93 22.37 8.46
CA HIS A 113 21.22 22.49 9.89
C HIS A 113 20.08 22.01 10.80
N TYR A 114 18.83 22.06 10.32
CA TYR A 114 17.63 21.60 11.04
C TYR A 114 17.26 20.14 10.71
N LEU A 115 17.98 19.48 9.81
CA LEU A 115 17.71 18.10 9.40
C LEU A 115 17.75 17.14 10.59
N PHE A 116 18.70 17.32 11.51
CA PHE A 116 18.78 16.54 12.74
C PHE A 116 17.52 16.72 13.61
N GLY A 117 17.01 17.94 13.72
CA GLY A 117 15.76 18.23 14.45
C GLY A 117 14.54 17.57 13.79
N LEU A 118 14.44 17.63 12.45
CA LEU A 118 13.37 16.97 11.69
C LEU A 118 13.38 15.44 11.90
N LEU A 119 14.56 14.83 11.80
CA LEU A 119 14.74 13.39 12.03
C LEU A 119 14.38 13.00 13.47
N MET A 120 14.83 13.78 14.46
CA MET A 120 14.50 13.54 15.87
C MET A 120 13.01 13.69 16.15
N ALA A 121 12.33 14.67 15.55
CA ALA A 121 10.88 14.82 15.66
C ALA A 121 10.14 13.61 15.08
N MET A 122 10.58 13.11 13.92
CA MET A 122 9.99 11.92 13.29
C MET A 122 10.21 10.65 14.13
N VAL A 123 11.42 10.44 14.65
CA VAL A 123 11.74 9.30 15.53
C VAL A 123 10.90 9.37 16.80
N THR A 124 10.84 10.54 17.45
CA THR A 124 10.06 10.75 18.67
C THR A 124 8.57 10.50 18.42
N GLY A 125 8.02 10.96 17.29
CA GLY A 125 6.64 10.68 16.91
C GLY A 125 6.36 9.18 16.72
N LYS A 126 7.27 8.44 16.07
CA LYS A 126 7.14 6.98 15.93
C LYS A 126 7.23 6.25 17.27
N VAL A 127 8.16 6.65 18.14
CA VAL A 127 8.31 6.06 19.49
C VAL A 127 7.09 6.35 20.35
N ALA A 128 6.60 7.59 20.36
CA ALA A 128 5.40 7.98 21.09
C ALA A 128 4.15 7.25 20.58
N GLY A 129 3.98 7.13 19.26
CA GLY A 129 2.90 6.35 18.66
C GLY A 129 2.95 4.87 19.02
N SER A 130 4.14 4.26 19.01
CA SER A 130 4.32 2.87 19.44
C SER A 130 4.05 2.67 20.93
N LEU A 131 4.45 3.62 21.78
CA LEU A 131 4.13 3.60 23.21
C LEU A 131 2.62 3.72 23.43
N PHE A 132 1.95 4.58 22.66
CA PHE A 132 0.50 4.77 22.75
C PHE A 132 -0.28 3.51 22.33
N ASP A 133 0.12 2.86 21.24
CA ASP A 133 -0.46 1.57 20.81
C ASP A 133 -0.34 0.52 21.92
N TRP A 134 0.84 0.42 22.54
CA TRP A 134 1.08 -0.55 23.60
C TRP A 134 0.30 -0.27 24.89
N PHE A 135 0.17 1.00 25.29
CA PHE A 135 -0.44 1.37 26.57
C PHE A 135 -1.97 1.48 26.53
N VAL A 136 -2.54 1.82 25.36
CA VAL A 136 -3.98 2.12 25.21
C VAL A 136 -4.72 1.03 24.45
N TYR A 137 -4.18 0.56 23.32
CA TYR A 137 -4.88 -0.38 22.44
C TYR A 137 -4.68 -1.86 22.80
N ARG A 138 -3.54 -2.20 23.41
CA ARG A 138 -3.18 -3.58 23.80
C ARG A 138 -3.47 -3.95 25.25
N LYS A 139 -4.28 -3.14 25.97
CA LYS A 139 -4.82 -3.54 27.27
C LYS A 139 -5.93 -4.57 27.14
#